data_AF-A0A5J9VY26-F1
#
_entry.id   AF-A0A5J9VY26-F1
#
_cell.length_a   1.000
_cell.length_b   1.000
_cell.length_c   1.000
_cell.angle_alpha   90.00
_cell.angle_beta   90.00
_cell.angle_gamma   90.00
#
_symmetry.space_group_name_H-M   'P 1'
#
loop_
_entity.id
_entity.type
_entity.pdbx_description
1 polymer ?
#
loop_
_entity_poly.entity_id
_entity_poly.type
_entity_poly.pdbx_seq_one_letter_code
_entity_poly.pdbx_strand_id
1 'polypeptide(L)'
;MARTDTIAVAIRAFVWLLVAVAASGLLFSAMASALLDDGRRPDPAAFPPGRVVAIDLGNTNSCVAGYASGDADDMFRICICIPTWVAFPDDGSVLVGEDARNYAAVHPDAGIYGFKRLFGKRPLKSFLSSFRPNRVSDR
;
A
#
# COMPACT_ATOMS: atom_id res chain seq x y z
N MET A 1 -22.67 -55.03 -26.29
CA MET A 1 -21.45 -55.00 -25.47
C MET A 1 -20.43 -53.92 -25.91
N ALA A 2 -20.78 -52.96 -26.80
CA ALA A 2 -19.86 -51.91 -27.28
C ALA A 2 -20.24 -50.47 -26.83
N ARG A 3 -21.43 -50.29 -26.23
CA ARG A 3 -21.99 -48.96 -25.87
C ARG A 3 -21.60 -48.51 -24.46
N THR A 4 -21.24 -49.43 -23.58
CA THR A 4 -20.80 -49.18 -22.20
C THR A 4 -19.36 -48.66 -22.15
N ASP A 5 -18.52 -49.10 -23.09
CA ASP A 5 -17.10 -48.75 -23.10
C ASP A 5 -16.87 -47.32 -23.62
N THR A 6 -17.68 -46.88 -24.59
CA THR A 6 -17.64 -45.50 -25.09
C THR A 6 -18.09 -44.49 -24.04
N ILE A 7 -19.09 -44.84 -23.23
CA ILE A 7 -19.55 -44.01 -22.11
C ILE A 7 -18.47 -43.95 -21.02
N ALA A 8 -17.84 -45.08 -20.68
CA ALA A 8 -16.78 -45.12 -19.69
C ALA A 8 -15.54 -44.31 -20.12
N VAL A 9 -15.17 -44.36 -21.40
CA VAL A 9 -14.08 -43.55 -21.97
C VAL A 9 -14.43 -42.06 -21.96
N ALA A 10 -15.66 -41.69 -22.32
CA ALA A 10 -16.12 -40.30 -22.29
C ALA A 10 -16.12 -39.73 -20.86
N ILE A 11 -16.58 -40.50 -19.87
CA ILE A 11 -16.56 -40.08 -18.46
C ILE A 11 -15.13 -39.90 -17.97
N ARG A 12 -14.22 -40.82 -18.27
CA ARG A 12 -12.81 -40.69 -17.89
C ARG A 12 -12.16 -39.47 -18.54
N ALA A 13 -12.41 -39.23 -19.83
CA ALA A 13 -11.91 -38.05 -20.54
C ALA A 13 -12.46 -36.74 -19.93
N PHE A 14 -13.74 -36.70 -19.58
CA PHE A 14 -14.36 -35.55 -18.95
C PHE A 14 -13.81 -35.28 -17.54
N VAL A 15 -13.59 -36.34 -16.74
CA VAL A 15 -12.95 -36.21 -15.43
C VAL A 15 -11.52 -35.68 -15.56
N TRP A 16 -10.73 -36.20 -16.51
CA TRP A 16 -9.38 -35.68 -16.76
C TRP A 16 -9.38 -34.24 -17.26
N LEU A 17 -10.36 -33.84 -18.07
CA LEU A 17 -10.54 -32.46 -18.51
C LEU A 17 -10.86 -31.53 -17.32
N LEU A 18 -11.76 -31.94 -16.43
CA LEU A 18 -12.10 -31.17 -15.23
C LEU A 18 -10.90 -31.03 -14.28
N VAL A 19 -10.11 -32.10 -14.10
CA VAL A 19 -8.88 -32.07 -13.30
C VAL A 19 -7.84 -31.12 -13.93
N ALA A 20 -7.69 -31.14 -15.26
CA ALA A 20 -6.78 -30.25 -15.96
C ALA A 20 -7.18 -28.78 -15.85
N VAL A 21 -8.48 -28.46 -15.93
CA VAL A 21 -9.00 -27.09 -15.76
C VAL A 21 -8.86 -26.61 -14.31
N ALA A 22 -9.08 -27.48 -13.33
CA ALA A 22 -8.86 -27.13 -11.92
C ALA A 22 -7.37 -26.87 -11.62
N ALA A 23 -6.48 -27.69 -12.19
CA ALA A 23 -5.03 -27.53 -12.04
C ALA A 23 -4.52 -26.23 -12.69
N SER A 24 -5.03 -25.86 -13.87
CA SER A 24 -4.66 -24.62 -14.55
C SER A 24 -5.18 -23.38 -13.82
N GLY A 25 -6.37 -23.44 -13.20
CA GLY A 25 -6.90 -22.36 -12.36
C GLY A 25 -6.05 -22.08 -11.11
N LEU A 26 -5.53 -23.11 -10.47
CA LEU A 26 -4.62 -22.99 -9.31
C LEU A 26 -3.28 -22.37 -9.70
N LEU A 27 -2.72 -22.76 -10.86
CA LEU A 27 -1.51 -22.16 -11.43
C LEU A 27 -1.73 -20.68 -11.81
N PHE A 28 -2.90 -20.34 -12.36
CA PHE A 28 -3.24 -18.97 -12.73
C PHE A 28 -3.39 -18.06 -11.50
N SER A 29 -4.03 -18.54 -10.43
CA SER A 29 -4.18 -17.78 -9.18
C SER A 29 -2.84 -17.54 -8.46
N ALA A 30 -1.97 -18.55 -8.44
CA ALA A 30 -0.63 -18.42 -7.86
C ALA A 30 0.24 -17.43 -8.65
N MET A 31 0.19 -17.49 -9.99
CA MET A 31 0.93 -16.56 -10.86
C MET A 31 0.34 -15.14 -10.81
N ALA A 32 -0.98 -15.00 -10.70
CA ALA A 32 -1.62 -13.70 -10.50
C ALA A 32 -1.22 -13.07 -9.14
N SER A 33 -1.14 -13.86 -8.07
CA SER A 33 -0.63 -13.37 -6.78
C SER A 33 0.84 -12.95 -6.86
N ALA A 34 1.68 -13.69 -7.60
CA ALA A 34 3.09 -13.33 -7.79
C ALA A 34 3.28 -12.08 -8.68
N LEU A 35 2.35 -11.80 -9.58
CA LEU A 35 2.38 -10.60 -10.44
C LEU A 35 1.77 -9.37 -9.78
N LEU A 36 0.86 -9.56 -8.82
CA LEU A 36 0.21 -8.47 -8.07
C LEU A 36 0.94 -8.14 -6.76
N ASP A 37 1.86 -8.99 -6.30
CA ASP A 37 2.79 -8.67 -5.22
C ASP A 37 3.89 -7.73 -5.76
N ASP A 38 3.54 -6.46 -5.97
CA ASP A 38 4.49 -5.35 -6.04
C ASP A 38 5.04 -5.09 -4.61
N GLY A 39 5.53 -6.16 -3.97
CA GLY A 39 5.89 -6.32 -2.57
C GLY A 39 7.06 -5.48 -2.10
N ARG A 40 7.23 -4.29 -2.67
CA ARG A 40 8.18 -3.27 -2.27
C ARG A 40 7.73 -2.60 -0.97
N ARG A 41 7.45 -3.38 0.07
CA ARG A 41 7.55 -2.89 1.44
C ARG A 41 9.03 -2.56 1.65
N PRO A 42 9.39 -1.30 1.94
CA PRO A 42 10.79 -0.95 2.15
C PRO A 42 11.34 -1.81 3.28
N ASP A 43 12.44 -2.53 2.98
CA ASP A 43 13.16 -3.33 3.97
C ASP A 43 13.57 -2.41 5.13
N PRO A 44 13.13 -2.67 6.38
CA PRO A 44 13.55 -1.88 7.54
C PRO A 44 15.08 -1.85 7.70
N ALA A 45 15.79 -2.88 7.22
CA ALA A 45 17.25 -2.94 7.23
C ALA A 45 17.92 -2.02 6.19
N ALA A 46 17.16 -1.41 5.27
CA ALA A 46 17.67 -0.36 4.39
C ALA A 46 18.03 0.92 5.17
N PHE A 47 17.48 1.10 6.36
CA PHE A 47 17.70 2.27 7.23
C PHE A 47 18.26 1.85 8.61
N PRO A 48 19.49 1.29 8.68
CA PRO A 48 20.09 0.98 9.96
C PRO A 48 20.34 2.28 10.76
N PRO A 49 20.10 2.26 12.08
CA PRO A 49 20.29 3.42 12.94
C PRO A 49 21.74 3.91 12.87
N GLY A 50 21.93 5.21 12.62
CA GLY A 50 23.24 5.83 12.37
C GLY A 50 23.45 6.37 10.94
N ARG A 51 22.50 6.12 10.02
CA ARG A 51 22.46 6.74 8.69
C ARG A 51 21.63 8.03 8.69
N VAL A 52 22.11 9.05 7.97
CA VAL A 52 21.37 10.31 7.78
C VAL A 52 20.17 10.03 6.87
N VAL A 53 19.00 10.57 7.22
CA VAL A 53 17.79 10.46 6.40
C VAL A 53 17.36 11.86 5.97
N ALA A 54 17.23 12.08 4.66
CA ALA A 54 16.56 13.27 4.14
C ALA A 54 15.05 13.03 4.15
N ILE A 55 14.32 13.98 4.72
CA ILE A 55 12.86 14.02 4.68
C ILE A 55 12.49 15.29 3.93
N ASP A 56 11.90 15.14 2.75
CA ASP A 56 11.23 16.21 2.06
C ASP A 56 9.74 16.18 2.40
N LEU A 57 9.28 17.21 3.08
CA LEU A 57 7.85 17.41 3.28
C LEU A 57 7.36 18.30 2.15
N GLY A 58 6.75 17.74 1.13
CA GLY A 58 6.12 18.53 0.05
C GLY A 58 4.66 18.85 0.36
N ASN A 59 4.03 19.63 -0.53
CA ASN A 59 2.60 19.95 -0.38
C ASN A 59 1.69 18.83 -0.90
N THR A 60 2.16 18.08 -1.90
CA THR A 60 1.40 17.04 -2.60
C THR A 60 1.94 15.66 -2.29
N ASN A 61 3.26 15.50 -2.32
CA ASN A 61 3.96 14.28 -1.93
C ASN A 61 5.04 14.64 -0.92
N SER A 62 5.30 13.75 0.02
CA SER A 62 6.43 13.83 0.94
C SER A 62 7.34 12.65 0.65
N CYS A 63 8.64 12.88 0.64
CA CYS A 63 9.62 11.88 0.26
C CYS A 63 10.63 11.64 1.39
N VAL A 64 11.13 10.41 1.46
CA VAL A 64 12.21 10.02 2.37
C VAL A 64 13.33 9.37 1.57
N ALA A 65 14.56 9.79 1.84
CA ALA A 65 15.76 9.21 1.25
C ALA A 65 16.79 8.88 2.33
N GLY A 66 17.36 7.68 2.27
CA GLY A 66 18.41 7.25 3.19
C GLY A 66 19.79 7.48 2.60
N TYR A 67 20.71 8.08 3.37
CA TYR A 67 22.11 8.21 3.01
C TYR A 67 22.94 7.13 3.71
N ALA A 68 23.63 6.29 2.93
CA ALA A 68 24.67 5.41 3.43
C ALA A 68 26.04 6.03 3.18
N SER A 69 26.92 6.03 4.18
CA SER A 69 28.31 6.49 4.02
C SER A 69 29.16 5.37 3.41
N GLY A 70 29.70 5.59 2.21
CA GLY A 70 30.61 4.67 1.53
C GLY A 70 30.36 4.65 0.01
N ASP A 71 31.39 5.04 -0.74
CA ASP A 71 31.47 5.26 -2.20
C ASP A 71 30.41 6.20 -2.82
N ALA A 72 30.92 7.34 -3.30
CA ALA A 72 30.19 8.53 -3.72
C ALA A 72 29.27 8.35 -4.94
N ASP A 73 29.29 7.19 -5.60
CA ASP A 73 28.57 6.96 -6.85
C ASP A 73 27.15 6.39 -6.67
N ASP A 74 26.79 5.90 -5.47
CA ASP A 74 25.50 5.19 -5.24
C ASP A 74 24.59 5.90 -4.19
N MET A 75 24.77 7.22 -4.03
CA MET A 75 24.22 8.03 -2.93
C MET A 75 22.68 8.19 -2.86
N PHE A 76 21.91 7.67 -3.82
CA PHE A 76 20.44 7.82 -3.89
C PHE A 76 19.68 6.53 -4.23
N ARG A 77 20.10 5.38 -3.71
CA ARG A 77 19.46 4.10 -4.04
C ARG A 77 17.98 3.98 -3.64
N ILE A 78 17.50 4.74 -2.66
CA ILE A 78 16.13 4.60 -2.14
C ILE A 78 15.56 6.00 -1.81
N CYS A 79 14.73 6.51 -2.70
CA CYS A 79 13.83 7.65 -2.46
C CYS A 79 12.39 7.15 -2.57
N ILE A 80 11.62 7.27 -1.50
CA ILE A 80 10.22 6.83 -1.44
C ILE A 80 9.37 8.07 -1.26
N CYS A 81 8.41 8.29 -2.16
CA CYS A 81 7.49 9.41 -2.10
C CYS A 81 6.06 8.91 -1.84
N ILE A 82 5.39 9.53 -0.88
CA ILE A 82 4.05 9.17 -0.43
C ILE A 82 3.15 10.42 -0.54
N PRO A 83 1.88 10.29 -0.97
CA PRO A 83 0.95 11.41 -0.96
C PRO A 83 0.86 12.08 0.42
N THR A 84 0.88 13.41 0.44
CA THR A 84 0.76 14.21 1.66
C THR A 84 -0.71 14.37 2.03
N TRP A 85 -1.30 13.24 2.42
CA TRP A 85 -2.70 13.08 2.77
C TRP A 85 -2.82 12.33 4.11
N VAL A 86 -3.75 12.78 4.94
CA VAL A 86 -4.15 12.11 6.19
C VAL A 86 -5.67 12.11 6.24
N ALA A 87 -6.28 11.00 6.62
CA ALA A 87 -7.71 10.93 6.84
C ALA A 87 -8.02 10.29 8.20
N PHE A 88 -9.10 10.74 8.83
CA PHE A 88 -9.59 10.24 10.12
C PHE A 88 -10.99 9.65 9.92
N PRO A 89 -11.12 8.34 9.66
CA PRO A 89 -12.40 7.67 9.62
C PRO A 89 -13.07 7.66 11.02
N ASP A 90 -14.39 7.46 11.03
CA ASP A 90 -15.20 7.50 12.26
C ASP A 90 -14.89 6.37 13.25
N ASP A 91 -14.22 5.30 12.80
CA ASP A 91 -13.76 4.20 13.63
C ASP A 91 -12.56 4.56 14.53
N GLY A 92 -12.03 5.78 14.38
CA GLY A 92 -10.88 6.27 15.13
C GLY A 92 -9.53 5.79 14.59
N SER A 93 -9.51 5.11 13.45
CA SER A 93 -8.28 4.79 12.74
C SER A 93 -7.66 6.05 12.12
N VAL A 94 -6.40 5.93 11.68
CA VAL A 94 -5.69 7.00 10.97
C VAL A 94 -5.16 6.43 9.68
N LEU A 95 -5.64 6.96 8.56
CA LEU A 95 -5.14 6.62 7.23
C LEU A 95 -4.13 7.68 6.81
N VAL A 96 -3.08 7.26 6.11
CA VAL A 96 -2.04 8.15 5.59
C VAL A 96 -1.68 7.78 4.15
N GLY A 97 -1.21 8.75 3.38
CA GLY A 97 -0.70 8.48 2.03
C GLY A 97 -1.79 8.10 1.03
N GLU A 98 -1.54 7.01 0.32
CA GLU A 98 -2.41 6.51 -0.75
C GLU A 98 -3.79 6.12 -0.22
N ASP A 99 -3.84 5.43 0.93
CA ASP A 99 -5.09 5.02 1.57
C ASP A 99 -5.94 6.23 1.98
N ALA A 100 -5.30 7.27 2.54
CA ALA A 100 -5.98 8.52 2.91
C ALA A 100 -6.53 9.25 1.68
N ARG A 101 -5.76 9.30 0.58
CA ARG A 101 -6.18 9.94 -0.67
C ARG A 101 -7.39 9.22 -1.26
N ASN A 102 -7.35 7.89 -1.30
CA ASN A 102 -8.43 7.07 -1.86
C ASN A 102 -9.68 7.11 -0.98
N TYR A 103 -9.51 7.11 0.34
CA TYR A 103 -10.60 7.30 1.28
C TYR A 103 -11.26 8.68 1.10
N ALA A 104 -10.46 9.74 1.00
CA ALA A 104 -10.95 11.10 0.81
C ALA A 104 -11.63 11.33 -0.56
N ALA A 105 -11.28 10.54 -1.58
CA ALA A 105 -12.01 10.58 -2.85
C ALA A 105 -13.48 10.13 -2.71
N VAL A 106 -13.79 9.29 -1.73
CA VAL A 106 -15.16 8.84 -1.39
C VAL A 106 -15.76 9.69 -0.26
N HIS A 107 -14.95 10.11 0.71
CA HIS A 107 -15.33 10.88 1.88
C HIS A 107 -14.57 12.23 1.92
N PRO A 108 -14.99 13.23 1.11
CA PRO A 108 -14.19 14.44 0.87
C PRO A 108 -13.95 15.28 2.13
N ASP A 109 -14.86 15.25 3.11
CA ASP A 109 -14.76 16.01 4.35
C ASP A 109 -13.77 15.40 5.36
N ALA A 110 -13.38 14.13 5.16
CA ALA A 110 -12.49 13.40 6.07
C ALA A 110 -11.01 13.56 5.72
N GLY A 111 -10.69 14.04 4.51
CA GLY A 111 -9.33 14.14 3.98
C GLY A 111 -8.65 15.48 4.28
N ILE A 112 -7.46 15.41 4.88
CA ILE A 112 -6.59 16.58 5.10
C ILE A 112 -5.41 16.50 4.13
N TYR A 113 -5.23 17.56 3.34
CA TYR A 113 -4.13 17.69 2.38
C TYR A 113 -3.63 19.14 2.31
N GLY A 114 -2.43 19.34 1.77
CA GLY A 114 -1.85 20.67 1.59
C GLY A 114 -1.52 21.42 2.89
N PHE A 115 -1.45 20.71 4.02
CA PHE A 115 -1.20 21.32 5.34
C PHE A 115 0.16 22.02 5.44
N LYS A 116 1.13 21.67 4.58
CA LYS A 116 2.42 22.38 4.51
C LYS A 116 2.25 23.90 4.32
N ARG A 117 1.17 24.35 3.66
CA ARG A 117 0.85 25.78 3.47
C ARG A 117 0.50 26.52 4.76
N LEU A 118 0.20 25.78 5.83
CA LEU A 118 -0.19 26.32 7.12
C LEU A 118 1.01 26.55 8.04
N PHE A 119 2.18 26.04 7.67
CA PHE A 119 3.42 26.33 8.39
C PHE A 119 3.66 27.85 8.43
N GLY A 120 3.93 28.36 9.63
CA GLY A 120 4.15 29.78 9.88
C GLY A 120 2.91 30.67 9.92
N LYS A 121 1.70 30.15 9.64
CA LYS A 121 0.46 30.96 9.63
C LYS A 121 -0.45 30.73 10.84
N ARG A 122 -0.51 29.51 11.37
CA ARG A 122 -1.30 29.15 12.57
C ARG A 122 -0.58 28.07 13.37
N PRO A 123 -0.85 27.93 14.68
CA PRO A 123 -0.36 26.80 15.45
C PRO A 123 -0.95 25.52 14.84
N LEU A 124 -0.09 24.67 14.26
CA LEU A 124 -0.49 23.42 13.61
C LEU A 124 -1.34 22.55 14.54
N LYS A 125 -1.04 22.59 15.85
CA LYS A 125 -1.81 21.90 16.89
C LYS A 125 -3.28 22.31 16.92
N SER A 126 -3.59 23.60 16.75
CA SER A 126 -4.97 24.11 16.71
C SER A 126 -5.71 23.73 15.43
N PHE A 127 -4.98 23.66 14.31
CA PHE A 127 -5.54 23.21 13.03
C PHE A 127 -5.82 21.72 13.06
N LEU A 128 -4.88 20.89 13.52
CA LEU A 128 -5.10 19.45 13.61
C LEU A 128 -6.17 19.07 14.64
N SER A 129 -6.32 19.84 15.72
CA SER A 129 -7.41 19.60 16.68
C SER A 129 -8.80 19.82 16.09
N SER A 130 -8.97 20.64 15.05
CA SER A 130 -10.29 20.81 14.40
C SER A 130 -10.69 19.62 13.53
N PHE A 131 -9.74 18.76 13.15
CA PHE A 131 -10.00 17.56 12.36
C PHE A 131 -9.96 16.26 13.18
N ARG A 132 -9.61 16.33 14.47
CA ARG A 132 -9.74 15.16 15.34
C ARG A 132 -11.20 15.04 15.76
N PRO A 133 -11.94 13.99 15.37
CA PRO A 133 -13.19 13.69 16.03
C PRO A 133 -12.89 13.47 17.53
N ASN A 134 -13.75 13.99 18.40
CA ASN A 134 -13.63 13.89 19.85
C ASN A 134 -13.37 12.44 20.30
N ARG A 135 -12.11 12.03 20.45
CA ARG A 135 -11.58 10.93 21.29
C ARG A 135 -10.13 10.62 20.91
N VAL A 136 -9.20 11.24 21.62
CA VAL A 136 -8.06 10.51 22.22
C VAL A 136 -7.82 11.22 23.54
N SER A 137 -8.47 10.72 24.60
CA SER A 137 -8.03 11.02 25.96
C SER A 137 -6.60 10.50 26.08
N ASP A 138 -5.73 11.36 26.58
CA ASP A 138 -4.45 11.06 27.22
C ASP A 138 -4.26 9.56 27.52
N ARG A 139 -3.41 8.91 26.72
CA ARG A 139 -2.60 7.77 27.13
C ARG A 139 -1.17 8.02 26.70
#